data_AF-A0A168ATT7-F1
#
_entry.id   AF-A0A168ATT7-F1
#
_cell.length_a   1.000
_cell.length_b   1.000
_cell.length_c   1.000
_cell.angle_alpha   90.00
_cell.angle_beta   90.00
_cell.angle_gamma   90.00
#
_symmetry.space_group_name_H-M   'P 1'
#
loop_
_entity.id
_entity.type
_entity.pdbx_description
1 polymer ?
#
loop_
_entity_poly.entity_id
_entity_poly.type
_entity_poly.pdbx_seq_one_letter_code
_entity_poly.pdbx_strand_id
1 'polypeptide(L)'
;MDAAIGSRILAQIEETTLEEILSELRIPPSRLKKTHIPALDAIANTHLRDTQSPTIALSGHGALPLLYKIASTLLSPPHAKTLVVFDVDGRFDATRLACESHDLQHLYIQRPARSSTPEQLRALVAEAENFMLYEDESRPSRHREWWGTMVLGGLAAGDLTAGWKGWLRVDRSFVPPFALDLSVHEAWLERAQRQKAVDEAGWTATSQWGSFDFKE
;
A
#
# COMPACT_ATOMS: atom_id res chain seq x y z
N MET A 1 15.86 -46.13 -38.14
CA MET A 1 15.84 -44.70 -38.50
C MET A 1 15.48 -43.80 -37.32
N ASP A 2 15.34 -44.32 -36.09
CA ASP A 2 14.86 -43.55 -34.93
C ASP A 2 15.95 -42.87 -34.08
N ALA A 3 17.20 -43.33 -34.13
CA ALA A 3 18.29 -42.75 -33.35
C ALA A 3 18.66 -41.31 -33.80
N ALA A 4 18.44 -40.99 -35.07
CA ALA A 4 18.76 -39.68 -35.66
C ALA A 4 17.71 -38.60 -35.33
N ILE A 5 16.49 -38.99 -34.94
CA ILE A 5 15.43 -38.08 -34.54
C ILE A 5 15.62 -37.68 -33.06
N GLY A 6 16.00 -38.65 -32.20
CA GLY A 6 16.27 -38.39 -30.78
C GLY A 6 17.44 -37.44 -30.52
N SER A 7 18.51 -37.52 -31.31
CA SER A 7 19.66 -36.60 -31.18
C SER A 7 19.34 -35.17 -31.60
N ARG A 8 18.37 -34.98 -32.50
CA ARG A 8 17.94 -33.67 -32.98
C ARG A 8 16.99 -32.95 -32.00
N ILE A 9 16.19 -33.72 -31.25
CA ILE A 9 15.31 -33.19 -30.20
C ILE A 9 16.14 -32.78 -28.97
N LEU A 10 17.18 -33.53 -28.62
CA LEU A 10 18.09 -33.18 -27.52
C LEU A 10 19.00 -31.98 -27.85
N ALA A 11 19.33 -31.77 -29.14
CA ALA A 11 20.09 -30.60 -29.59
C ALA A 11 19.26 -29.29 -29.63
N GLN A 12 17.95 -29.36 -29.37
CA GLN A 12 17.05 -28.20 -29.26
C GLN A 12 16.72 -27.82 -27.81
N ILE A 13 17.24 -28.55 -26.83
CA ILE A 13 17.14 -28.14 -25.43
C ILE A 13 18.28 -27.17 -25.19
N GLU A 14 17.96 -25.88 -25.24
CA GLU A 14 18.87 -24.82 -24.83
C GLU A 14 19.24 -25.07 -23.36
N GLU A 15 20.53 -25.33 -23.09
CA GLU A 15 21.06 -25.45 -21.73
C GLU A 15 20.94 -24.08 -21.06
N THR A 16 19.76 -23.80 -20.49
CA THR A 16 19.54 -22.63 -19.65
C THR A 16 20.41 -22.77 -18.42
N THR A 17 21.26 -21.79 -18.19
CA THR A 17 22.18 -21.80 -17.05
C THR A 17 21.38 -21.73 -15.75
N LEU A 18 21.93 -22.31 -14.67
CA LEU A 18 21.30 -22.18 -13.35
C LEU A 18 21.19 -20.70 -12.96
N GLU A 19 22.13 -19.84 -13.37
CA GLU A 19 22.01 -18.39 -13.19
C GLU A 19 20.85 -17.76 -13.96
N GLU A 20 20.57 -18.20 -15.19
CA GLU A 20 19.42 -17.73 -15.97
C GLU A 20 18.10 -18.17 -15.32
N ILE A 21 17.96 -19.44 -14.95
CA ILE A 21 16.79 -19.96 -14.23
C ILE A 21 16.64 -19.23 -12.89
N LEU A 22 17.74 -19.02 -12.15
CA LEU A 22 17.72 -18.25 -10.91
C LEU A 22 17.41 -16.77 -11.17
N SER A 23 17.82 -16.18 -12.29
CA SER A 23 17.50 -14.79 -12.64
C SER A 23 16.03 -14.60 -13.01
N GLU A 24 15.46 -15.57 -13.72
CA GLU A 24 14.04 -15.64 -14.06
C GLU A 24 13.18 -15.89 -12.81
N LEU A 25 13.68 -16.70 -11.85
CA LEU A 25 13.04 -16.90 -10.55
C LEU A 25 13.30 -15.76 -9.54
N ARG A 26 14.41 -15.02 -9.66
CA ARG A 26 14.79 -13.86 -8.83
C ARG A 26 14.06 -12.59 -9.21
N ILE A 27 13.43 -12.54 -10.37
CA ILE A 27 12.36 -11.58 -10.64
C ILE A 27 11.05 -12.34 -10.44
N PRO A 28 10.59 -12.57 -9.19
CA PRO A 28 9.20 -12.91 -9.04
C PRO A 28 8.42 -11.80 -9.75
N PRO A 29 7.40 -12.10 -10.59
CA PRO A 29 6.38 -11.10 -10.82
C PRO A 29 5.94 -10.73 -9.42
N SER A 30 6.31 -9.54 -9.00
CA SER A 30 6.14 -9.08 -7.62
C SER A 30 4.66 -9.23 -7.36
N ARG A 31 4.31 -10.27 -6.59
CA ARG A 31 2.92 -10.63 -6.44
C ARG A 31 2.29 -9.48 -5.70
N LEU A 32 1.23 -8.91 -6.27
CA LEU A 32 0.45 -7.91 -5.57
C LEU A 32 0.09 -8.47 -4.19
N LYS A 33 0.53 -7.77 -3.16
CA LYS A 33 0.23 -8.16 -1.78
C LYS A 33 -1.22 -7.82 -1.50
N LYS A 34 -1.98 -8.83 -1.05
CA LYS A 34 -3.41 -8.66 -0.76
C LYS A 34 -3.58 -7.70 0.41
N THR A 35 -4.39 -6.67 0.21
CA THR A 35 -4.78 -5.73 1.27
C THR A 35 -5.96 -6.24 2.09
N HIS A 36 -6.65 -7.28 1.58
CA HIS A 36 -7.89 -7.82 2.13
C HIS A 36 -9.06 -6.82 2.10
N ILE A 37 -8.95 -5.78 1.29
CA ILE A 37 -10.04 -4.90 0.89
C ILE A 37 -10.44 -5.32 -0.53
N PRO A 38 -11.55 -6.07 -0.72
CA PRO A 38 -11.84 -6.73 -2.00
C PRO A 38 -11.87 -5.78 -3.21
N ALA A 39 -12.44 -4.59 -3.03
CA ALA A 39 -12.51 -3.59 -4.10
C ALA A 39 -11.11 -3.04 -4.47
N LEU A 40 -10.27 -2.77 -3.48
CA LEU A 40 -8.88 -2.33 -3.70
C LEU A 40 -8.06 -3.44 -4.37
N ASP A 41 -8.17 -4.67 -3.88
CA ASP A 41 -7.45 -5.81 -4.45
C ASP A 41 -7.87 -6.07 -5.90
N ALA A 42 -9.16 -5.91 -6.25
CA ALA A 42 -9.63 -6.05 -7.62
C ALA A 42 -9.08 -4.98 -8.58
N ILE A 43 -9.08 -3.71 -8.15
CA ILE A 43 -8.52 -2.60 -8.92
C ILE A 43 -7.01 -2.78 -9.07
N ALA A 44 -6.29 -3.08 -7.98
CA ALA A 44 -4.85 -3.27 -7.99
C ALA A 44 -4.42 -4.47 -8.84
N ASN A 45 -5.18 -5.57 -8.85
CA ASN A 45 -4.93 -6.69 -9.77
C ASN A 45 -5.10 -6.27 -11.24
N THR A 46 -6.05 -5.39 -11.54
CA THR A 46 -6.25 -4.88 -12.89
C THR A 46 -5.10 -3.96 -13.29
N HIS A 47 -4.67 -3.06 -12.41
CA HIS A 47 -3.46 -2.25 -12.58
C HIS A 47 -2.21 -3.11 -12.81
N LEU A 48 -2.00 -4.17 -12.02
CA LEU A 48 -0.86 -5.08 -12.16
C LEU A 48 -0.84 -5.74 -13.55
N ARG A 49 -1.98 -6.23 -14.04
CA ARG A 49 -2.07 -6.82 -15.38
C ARG A 49 -1.72 -5.83 -16.50
N ASP A 50 -2.16 -4.58 -16.34
CA ASP A 50 -2.01 -3.52 -17.35
C ASP A 50 -0.59 -2.92 -17.35
N THR A 51 0.01 -2.73 -16.17
CA THR A 51 1.27 -1.96 -16.01
C THR A 51 2.46 -2.81 -15.61
N GLN A 52 2.24 -4.07 -15.20
CA GLN A 52 3.24 -4.95 -14.59
C GLN A 52 3.86 -4.39 -13.28
N SER A 53 3.23 -3.39 -12.68
CA SER A 53 3.67 -2.81 -11.41
C SER A 53 2.84 -3.34 -10.22
N PRO A 54 3.48 -3.89 -9.17
CA PRO A 54 2.80 -4.46 -8.00
C PRO A 54 2.41 -3.43 -6.95
N THR A 55 2.97 -2.23 -7.03
CA THR A 55 2.88 -1.23 -5.96
C THR A 55 1.54 -0.53 -6.00
N ILE A 56 0.87 -0.50 -4.84
CA ILE A 56 -0.32 0.33 -4.65
C ILE A 56 0.13 1.75 -4.34
N ALA A 57 0.06 2.65 -5.34
CA ALA A 57 0.48 4.03 -5.18
C ALA A 57 -0.74 4.95 -5.01
N LEU A 58 -0.93 5.45 -3.80
CA LEU A 58 -2.01 6.34 -3.39
C LEU A 58 -1.61 7.80 -3.62
N SER A 59 -2.59 8.62 -4.01
CA SER A 59 -2.47 10.08 -4.08
C SER A 59 -3.72 10.78 -3.58
N GLY A 60 -3.68 12.11 -3.47
CA GLY A 60 -4.79 12.93 -2.99
C GLY A 60 -4.84 13.08 -1.47
N HIS A 61 -5.75 13.92 -0.98
CA HIS A 61 -5.86 14.25 0.44
C HIS A 61 -6.34 13.08 1.31
N GLY A 62 -7.09 12.15 0.73
CA GLY A 62 -7.61 10.97 1.42
C GLY A 62 -6.66 9.76 1.46
N ALA A 63 -5.42 9.90 0.98
CA ALA A 63 -4.47 8.79 0.95
C ALA A 63 -4.16 8.24 2.35
N LEU A 64 -4.03 9.11 3.35
CA LEU A 64 -3.73 8.73 4.73
C LEU A 64 -4.89 7.96 5.41
N PRO A 65 -6.16 8.39 5.30
CA PRO A 65 -7.31 7.57 5.72
C PRO A 65 -7.35 6.17 5.09
N LEU A 66 -7.09 6.05 3.78
CA LEU A 66 -7.05 4.72 3.15
C LEU A 66 -5.89 3.89 3.69
N LEU A 67 -4.72 4.49 3.92
CA LEU A 67 -3.57 3.84 4.53
C LEU A 67 -3.92 3.31 5.93
N TYR A 68 -4.59 4.10 6.78
CA TYR A 68 -5.05 3.63 8.09
C TYR A 68 -6.04 2.47 7.98
N LYS A 69 -6.97 2.52 7.03
CA LYS A 69 -7.92 1.42 6.79
C LYS A 69 -7.19 0.13 6.40
N ILE A 70 -6.21 0.22 5.50
CA ILE A 70 -5.41 -0.94 5.06
C ILE A 70 -4.57 -1.48 6.22
N ALA A 71 -3.85 -0.60 6.94
CA ALA A 71 -3.06 -1.00 8.10
C ALA A 71 -3.91 -1.66 9.19
N SER A 72 -5.07 -1.08 9.51
CA SER A 72 -6.01 -1.65 10.50
C SER A 72 -6.54 -3.02 10.05
N THR A 73 -6.92 -3.15 8.78
CA THR A 73 -7.37 -4.44 8.20
C THR A 73 -6.28 -5.51 8.31
N LEU A 74 -5.03 -5.16 8.00
CA LEU A 74 -3.93 -6.10 8.01
C LEU A 74 -3.49 -6.49 9.42
N LEU A 75 -3.46 -5.54 10.35
CA LEU A 75 -3.03 -5.76 11.74
C LEU A 75 -4.04 -6.59 12.54
N SER A 76 -5.34 -6.34 12.34
CA SER A 76 -6.42 -6.96 13.11
C SER A 76 -6.71 -8.41 12.69
N PRO A 77 -7.35 -9.21 13.55
CA PRO A 77 -7.96 -10.47 13.15
C PRO A 77 -8.98 -10.27 12.00
N PRO A 78 -9.08 -11.21 11.04
CA PRO A 78 -8.42 -12.51 11.00
C PRO A 78 -7.03 -12.50 10.35
N HIS A 79 -6.53 -11.33 9.91
CA HIS A 79 -5.33 -11.26 9.08
C HIS A 79 -4.03 -11.27 9.90
N ALA A 80 -4.04 -10.60 11.06
CA ALA A 80 -2.98 -10.64 12.06
C ALA A 80 -1.57 -10.56 11.45
N LYS A 81 -1.35 -9.60 10.54
CA LYS A 81 -0.07 -9.36 9.87
C LYS A 81 0.81 -8.43 10.69
N THR A 82 2.08 -8.33 10.28
CA THR A 82 3.01 -7.29 10.75
C THR A 82 3.47 -6.41 9.59
N LEU A 83 3.73 -5.13 9.90
CA LEU A 83 3.95 -4.06 8.92
C LEU A 83 5.08 -3.13 9.35
N VAL A 84 5.78 -2.57 8.35
CA VAL A 84 6.68 -1.43 8.55
C VAL A 84 6.13 -0.21 7.81
N VAL A 85 6.02 0.92 8.50
CA VAL A 85 5.63 2.22 7.94
C VAL A 85 6.83 3.16 7.95
N PHE A 86 7.20 3.68 6.79
CA PHE A 86 8.17 4.75 6.64
C PHE A 86 7.43 6.09 6.56
N ASP A 87 7.39 6.82 7.67
CA ASP A 87 6.70 8.10 7.80
C ASP A 87 7.68 9.26 7.55
N VAL A 88 7.94 9.55 6.27
CA VAL A 88 8.87 10.60 5.82
C VAL A 88 8.32 11.99 6.13
N ASP A 89 7.00 12.16 5.99
CA ASP A 89 6.36 13.45 6.22
C ASP A 89 6.13 13.75 7.72
N GLY A 90 6.20 12.75 8.59
CA GLY A 90 5.93 12.87 10.03
C GLY A 90 4.43 13.05 10.33
N ARG A 91 3.56 12.49 9.47
CA ARG A 91 2.10 12.67 9.51
C ARG A 91 1.35 11.42 9.98
N PHE A 92 2.05 10.29 10.11
CA PHE A 92 1.42 9.06 10.57
C PHE A 92 1.12 9.15 12.07
N ASP A 93 -0.12 8.83 12.43
CA ASP A 93 -0.66 8.85 13.78
C ASP A 93 -1.30 7.49 14.08
N ALA A 94 -0.63 6.70 14.93
CA ALA A 94 -1.06 5.35 15.26
C ALA A 94 -2.40 5.32 16.02
N THR A 95 -2.83 6.43 16.65
CA THR A 95 -4.11 6.45 17.37
C THR A 95 -5.33 6.42 16.45
N ARG A 96 -5.12 6.60 15.15
CA ARG A 96 -6.19 6.52 14.14
C ARG A 96 -6.43 5.11 13.63
N LEU A 97 -5.63 4.14 14.03
CA LEU A 97 -5.81 2.75 13.65
C LEU A 97 -6.96 2.12 14.42
N ALA A 98 -7.86 1.46 13.69
CA ALA A 98 -8.98 0.72 14.23
C ALA A 98 -8.57 -0.74 14.52
N CYS A 99 -7.64 -0.92 15.46
CA CYS A 99 -7.20 -2.23 15.93
C CYS A 99 -6.97 -2.22 17.45
N GLU A 100 -6.81 -3.40 18.05
CA GLU A 100 -6.55 -3.49 19.48
C GLU A 100 -5.12 -3.05 19.82
N SER A 101 -4.88 -2.59 21.05
CA SER A 101 -3.54 -2.14 21.48
C SER A 101 -2.48 -3.23 21.34
N HIS A 102 -2.88 -4.51 21.49
CA HIS A 102 -1.97 -5.63 21.31
C HIS A 102 -1.63 -5.91 19.83
N ASP A 103 -2.42 -5.42 18.87
CA ASP A 103 -2.09 -5.49 17.45
C ASP A 103 -1.05 -4.43 17.06
N LEU A 104 -1.08 -3.27 17.73
CA LEU A 104 -0.15 -2.17 17.47
C LEU A 104 1.31 -2.52 17.75
N GLN A 105 1.59 -3.51 18.62
CA GLN A 105 2.96 -4.00 18.85
C GLN A 105 3.59 -4.65 17.59
N HIS A 106 2.78 -4.89 16.55
CA HIS A 106 3.20 -5.48 15.28
C HIS A 106 3.29 -4.47 14.13
N LEU A 107 3.15 -3.18 14.45
CA LEU A 107 3.37 -2.08 13.54
C LEU A 107 4.67 -1.36 13.91
N TYR A 108 5.65 -1.39 13.01
CA TYR A 108 6.91 -0.68 13.19
C TYR A 108 6.87 0.61 12.39
N ILE A 109 7.07 1.75 13.05
CA ILE A 109 7.08 3.06 12.40
C ILE A 109 8.49 3.59 12.43
N GLN A 110 9.07 3.79 11.25
CA GLN A 110 10.36 4.44 11.09
C GLN A 110 10.13 5.83 10.50
N ARG A 111 10.80 6.83 11.05
CA ARG A 111 10.75 8.22 10.59
C ARG A 111 12.12 8.65 10.08
N PRO A 112 12.44 8.38 8.80
CA PRO A 112 13.68 8.84 8.19
C PRO A 112 13.79 10.37 8.21
N ALA A 113 15.01 10.89 8.07
CA ALA A 113 15.21 12.33 7.98
C ALA A 113 14.47 12.89 6.75
N ARG A 114 13.87 14.08 6.88
CA ARG A 114 13.19 14.75 5.74
C ARG A 114 14.14 15.07 4.58
N SER A 115 15.44 15.14 4.85
CA SER A 115 16.50 15.31 3.86
C SER A 115 16.96 14.00 3.20
N SER A 116 16.36 12.86 3.56
CA SER A 116 16.72 11.57 2.98
C SER A 116 16.47 11.57 1.48
N THR A 117 17.47 11.12 0.72
CA THR A 117 17.33 10.99 -0.73
C THR A 117 16.40 9.81 -1.07
N PRO A 118 15.78 9.81 -2.26
CA PRO A 118 15.06 8.65 -2.78
C PRO A 118 15.85 7.34 -2.71
N GLU A 119 17.16 7.38 -2.94
CA GLU A 119 18.07 6.22 -2.88
C GLU A 119 18.20 5.70 -1.45
N GLN A 120 18.35 6.58 -0.47
CA GLN A 120 18.41 6.21 0.94
C GLN A 120 17.09 5.59 1.42
N LEU A 121 15.95 6.16 1.01
CA LEU A 121 14.64 5.59 1.32
C LEU A 121 14.45 4.21 0.68
N ARG A 122 14.89 4.02 -0.57
CA ARG A 122 14.87 2.71 -1.24
C ARG A 122 15.75 1.68 -0.51
N ALA A 123 16.93 2.08 -0.04
CA ALA A 123 17.79 1.21 0.76
C ALA A 123 17.11 0.76 2.05
N LEU A 124 16.49 1.70 2.79
CA LEU A 124 15.73 1.39 4.00
C LEU A 124 14.56 0.42 3.74
N VAL A 125 13.82 0.64 2.64
CA VAL A 125 12.73 -0.27 2.24
C VAL A 125 13.27 -1.67 1.92
N ALA A 126 14.41 -1.77 1.24
CA ALA A 126 15.05 -3.04 0.94
C ALA A 126 15.58 -3.75 2.21
N GLU A 127 16.00 -2.99 3.22
CA GLU A 127 16.47 -3.52 4.51
C GLU A 127 15.33 -3.91 5.46
N ALA A 128 14.09 -3.47 5.20
CA ALA A 128 12.95 -3.74 6.07
C ALA A 128 12.69 -5.24 6.28
N GLU A 129 12.92 -6.07 5.26
CA GLU A 129 12.80 -7.53 5.41
C GLU A 129 13.82 -8.07 6.42
N ASN A 130 15.08 -7.65 6.29
CA ASN A 130 16.15 -8.08 7.19
C ASN A 130 15.86 -7.61 8.63
N PHE A 131 15.35 -6.39 8.78
CA PHE A 131 14.87 -5.88 10.07
C PHE A 131 13.81 -6.82 10.67
N MET A 132 12.82 -7.22 9.89
CA MET A 132 11.73 -8.09 10.35
C MET A 132 12.18 -9.53 10.66
N LEU A 133 13.20 -10.04 9.98
CA LEU A 133 13.67 -11.41 10.14
C LEU A 133 14.72 -11.57 11.24
N TYR A 134 15.67 -10.63 11.33
CA TYR A 134 16.92 -10.85 12.07
C TYR A 134 17.06 -9.99 13.33
N GLU A 135 16.50 -8.78 13.34
CA GLU A 135 16.69 -7.85 14.45
C GLU A 135 15.90 -8.29 15.70
N ASP A 136 16.38 -7.89 16.87
CA ASP A 136 15.80 -8.27 18.16
C ASP A 136 14.52 -7.46 18.47
N GLU A 137 14.45 -6.22 18.00
CA GLU A 137 13.27 -5.35 18.16
C GLU A 137 12.03 -5.91 17.47
N SER A 138 12.22 -6.63 16.35
CA SER A 138 11.12 -7.24 15.59
C SER A 138 10.70 -8.62 16.11
N ARG A 139 11.48 -9.19 17.05
CA ARG A 139 11.28 -10.54 17.59
C ARG A 139 9.86 -10.82 18.10
N PRO A 140 9.16 -9.89 18.80
CA PRO A 140 7.78 -10.13 19.22
C PRO A 140 6.80 -10.42 18.08
N SER A 141 7.10 -9.98 16.85
CA SER A 141 6.24 -10.15 15.67
C SER A 141 6.51 -11.42 14.85
N ARG A 142 7.52 -12.23 15.17
CA ARG A 142 7.91 -13.39 14.32
C ARG A 142 6.86 -14.49 14.18
N HIS A 143 5.82 -14.47 15.02
CA HIS A 143 4.69 -15.39 14.94
C HIS A 143 3.60 -14.92 13.97
N ARG A 144 3.69 -13.67 13.46
CA ARG A 144 2.79 -13.09 12.46
C ARG A 144 3.50 -13.05 11.12
N GLU A 145 2.74 -13.26 10.05
CA GLU A 145 3.27 -13.10 8.70
C GLU A 145 3.58 -11.62 8.43
N TRP A 146 4.81 -11.35 7.99
CA TRP A 146 5.19 -10.03 7.51
C TRP A 146 4.50 -9.75 6.18
N TRP A 147 3.66 -8.71 6.16
CA TRP A 147 2.99 -8.31 4.93
C TRP A 147 3.93 -7.47 4.07
N GLY A 148 4.56 -6.41 4.59
CA GLY A 148 5.37 -5.55 3.74
C GLY A 148 5.64 -4.16 4.30
N THR A 149 5.93 -3.24 3.38
CA THR A 149 6.28 -1.85 3.66
C THR A 149 5.23 -0.88 3.13
N MET A 150 4.91 0.12 3.94
CA MET A 150 4.10 1.27 3.55
C MET A 150 4.96 2.54 3.64
N VAL A 151 5.02 3.32 2.57
CA VAL A 151 5.79 4.58 2.55
C VAL A 151 4.84 5.76 2.49
N LEU A 152 4.92 6.64 3.49
CA LEU A 152 4.16 7.88 3.57
C LEU A 152 5.08 9.07 3.31
N GLY A 153 4.89 9.72 2.17
CA GLY A 153 5.72 10.84 1.72
C GLY A 153 6.96 10.40 0.93
N GLY A 154 7.63 11.38 0.33
CA GLY A 154 8.82 11.16 -0.50
C GLY A 154 8.58 10.43 -1.82
N LEU A 155 9.68 10.05 -2.48
CA LEU A 155 9.69 9.22 -3.70
C LEU A 155 10.50 7.97 -3.39
N ALA A 156 9.84 6.88 -3.02
CA ALA A 156 10.48 5.58 -2.80
C ALA A 156 9.58 4.45 -3.28
N ALA A 157 10.17 3.28 -3.49
CA ALA A 157 9.43 2.05 -3.75
C ALA A 157 8.89 1.49 -2.43
N GLY A 158 7.81 0.73 -2.49
CA GLY A 158 7.19 0.03 -1.37
C GLY A 158 6.07 -0.86 -1.88
N ASP A 159 5.51 -1.70 -1.02
CA ASP A 159 4.32 -2.47 -1.38
C ASP A 159 3.10 -1.54 -1.52
N LEU A 160 3.04 -0.53 -0.64
CA LEU A 160 2.10 0.57 -0.70
C LEU A 160 2.85 1.89 -0.51
N THR A 161 2.51 2.89 -1.32
CA THR A 161 3.05 4.25 -1.19
C THR A 161 1.92 5.26 -1.15
N ALA A 162 2.10 6.33 -0.38
CA ALA A 162 1.17 7.45 -0.32
C ALA A 162 1.95 8.75 -0.50
N GLY A 163 1.72 9.43 -1.62
CA GLY A 163 2.44 10.64 -1.98
C GLY A 163 1.69 11.50 -3.00
N TRP A 164 2.36 12.53 -3.50
CA TRP A 164 1.77 13.44 -4.48
C TRP A 164 1.59 12.81 -5.87
N LYS A 165 2.31 11.72 -6.16
CA LYS A 165 2.20 10.90 -7.37
C LYS A 165 1.76 9.49 -7.00
N GLY A 166 0.58 9.11 -7.46
CA GLY A 166 0.01 7.78 -7.27
C GLY A 166 -1.13 7.56 -8.24
N TRP A 167 -1.32 6.31 -8.68
CA TRP A 167 -2.31 5.94 -9.68
C TRP A 167 -3.73 5.79 -9.10
N LEU A 168 -3.85 5.64 -7.77
CA LEU A 168 -5.13 5.62 -7.05
C LEU A 168 -5.31 6.91 -6.28
N ARG A 169 -6.16 7.80 -6.80
CA ARG A 169 -6.46 9.09 -6.16
C ARG A 169 -7.56 8.92 -5.13
N VAL A 170 -7.36 9.43 -3.92
CA VAL A 170 -8.33 9.38 -2.84
C VAL A 170 -8.75 10.79 -2.45
N ASP A 171 -10.05 11.06 -2.58
CA ASP A 171 -10.68 12.33 -2.21
C ASP A 171 -11.86 12.07 -1.28
N ARG A 172 -12.32 13.11 -0.58
CA ARG A 172 -13.57 13.01 0.20
C ARG A 172 -14.71 12.69 -0.75
N SER A 173 -15.59 11.76 -0.37
CA SER A 173 -16.81 11.52 -1.13
C SER A 173 -17.63 12.82 -1.25
N PHE A 174 -18.41 12.93 -2.32
CA PHE A 174 -19.12 14.17 -2.64
C PHE A 174 -20.00 14.63 -1.47
N VAL A 175 -19.73 15.85 -0.98
CA VAL A 175 -20.58 16.58 -0.04
C VAL A 175 -21.14 17.79 -0.78
N PRO A 176 -22.48 17.95 -0.86
CA PRO A 176 -23.09 19.08 -1.56
C PRO A 176 -22.47 20.43 -1.14
N PRO A 177 -22.11 21.32 -2.08
CA PRO A 177 -21.67 22.67 -1.76
C PRO A 177 -22.77 23.45 -1.03
N PHE A 178 -22.44 24.58 -0.42
CA PHE A 178 -23.49 25.50 0.06
C PHE A 178 -24.32 25.95 -1.15
N ALA A 179 -25.61 26.20 -0.93
CA ALA A 179 -26.46 26.75 -1.97
C ALA A 179 -25.88 28.09 -2.46
N LEU A 180 -25.94 28.34 -3.77
CA LEU A 180 -25.28 29.52 -4.38
C LEU A 180 -25.91 30.86 -3.94
N ASP A 181 -27.14 30.81 -3.43
CA ASP A 181 -27.92 31.93 -2.91
C ASP A 181 -27.81 32.10 -1.39
N LEU A 182 -27.07 31.23 -0.70
CA LEU A 182 -26.91 31.28 0.75
C LEU A 182 -25.99 32.43 1.16
N SER A 183 -26.44 33.26 2.11
CA SER A 183 -25.57 34.30 2.68
C SER A 183 -24.47 33.71 3.56
N VAL A 184 -23.40 34.47 3.79
CA VAL A 184 -22.29 34.05 4.68
C VAL A 184 -22.78 33.77 6.10
N HIS A 185 -23.77 34.52 6.59
CA HIS A 185 -24.33 34.33 7.93
C HIS A 185 -25.10 33.01 8.03
N GLU A 186 -25.95 32.71 7.04
CA GLU A 186 -26.68 31.45 6.94
C GLU A 186 -25.72 30.26 6.80
N ALA A 187 -24.66 30.39 5.99
CA ALA A 187 -23.62 29.36 5.86
C ALA A 187 -22.90 29.08 7.19
N TRP A 188 -22.76 30.11 8.03
CA TRP A 188 -22.15 29.98 9.35
C TRP A 188 -23.05 29.24 10.33
N LEU A 189 -24.37 29.49 10.29
CA LEU A 189 -25.36 28.76 11.08
C LEU A 189 -25.43 27.27 10.69
N GLU A 190 -25.31 26.97 9.39
CA GLU A 190 -25.30 25.59 8.88
C GLU A 190 -23.95 24.86 9.06
N ARG A 191 -22.89 25.56 9.51
CA ARG A 191 -21.53 25.02 9.59
C ARG A 191 -21.45 23.71 10.39
N ALA A 192 -22.12 23.62 11.54
CA ALA A 192 -22.05 22.43 12.39
C ALA A 192 -22.72 21.21 11.71
N GLN A 193 -23.88 21.42 11.09
CA GLN A 193 -24.57 20.39 10.33
C GLN A 193 -23.77 19.95 9.11
N ARG A 194 -23.12 20.90 8.42
CA ARG A 194 -22.22 20.59 7.31
C ARG A 194 -20.98 19.85 7.77
N GLN A 195 -20.36 20.25 8.89
CA GLN A 195 -19.22 19.54 9.43
C GLN A 195 -19.60 18.09 9.73
N LYS A 196 -20.77 17.85 10.32
CA LYS A 196 -21.31 16.51 10.52
C LYS A 196 -21.50 15.75 9.20
N ALA A 197 -22.09 16.38 8.17
CA ALA A 197 -22.25 15.76 6.85
C ALA A 197 -20.90 15.45 6.19
N VAL A 198 -19.90 16.33 6.37
CA VAL A 198 -18.53 16.09 5.93
C VAL A 198 -17.97 14.91 6.70
N ASP A 199 -18.03 14.89 8.02
CA ASP A 199 -17.49 13.84 8.90
C ASP A 199 -18.12 12.47 8.61
N GLU A 200 -19.43 12.44 8.33
CA GLU A 200 -20.18 11.25 7.92
C GLU A 200 -19.90 10.83 6.47
N ALA A 201 -19.49 11.77 5.62
CA ALA A 201 -19.08 11.47 4.26
C ALA A 201 -17.85 10.57 4.28
N GLY A 202 -17.89 9.52 3.46
CA GLY A 202 -16.77 8.63 3.31
C GLY A 202 -15.64 9.25 2.49
N TRP A 203 -14.82 8.37 1.98
CA TRP A 203 -13.77 8.63 1.04
C TRP A 203 -14.04 7.83 -0.22
N THR A 204 -13.67 8.38 -1.36
CA THR A 204 -13.75 7.70 -2.65
C THR A 204 -12.34 7.56 -3.21
N ALA A 205 -11.93 6.32 -3.49
CA ALA A 205 -10.69 6.02 -4.17
C ALA A 205 -10.97 5.73 -5.65
N THR A 206 -10.31 6.44 -6.55
CA THR A 206 -10.58 6.44 -7.99
C THR A 206 -9.30 6.29 -8.81
N SER A 207 -9.36 5.47 -9.85
CA SER A 207 -8.31 5.27 -10.85
C SER A 207 -8.95 5.00 -12.21
N GLN A 208 -8.13 4.86 -13.26
CA GLN A 208 -8.62 4.46 -14.59
C GLN A 208 -9.19 3.02 -14.64
N TRP A 209 -8.85 2.17 -13.67
CA TRP A 209 -9.33 0.77 -13.62
C TRP A 209 -10.56 0.58 -12.72
N GLY A 210 -11.05 1.64 -12.07
CA GLY A 210 -12.23 1.58 -11.23
C GLY A 210 -12.19 2.53 -10.04
N SER A 211 -13.26 2.49 -9.25
CA SER A 211 -13.40 3.26 -8.01
C SER A 211 -14.10 2.45 -6.93
N PHE A 212 -13.92 2.87 -5.68
CA PHE A 212 -14.70 2.36 -4.55
C PHE A 212 -14.79 3.39 -3.43
N ASP A 213 -15.88 3.31 -2.68
CA ASP A 213 -16.10 4.12 -1.49
C ASP A 213 -15.71 3.37 -0.22
N PHE A 214 -15.23 4.09 0.77
CA PHE A 214 -14.92 3.53 2.09
C PHE A 214 -15.12 4.56 3.19
N LYS A 215 -15.30 4.07 4.42
CA LYS A 215 -15.21 4.87 5.65
C LYS A 215 -13.96 4.46 6.44
N GLU A 216 -13.43 5.41 7.21
CA GLU A 216 -12.37 5.21 8.21
C GLU A 216 -12.94 4.44 9.40
#